data_AF-A0A2N3I147-F1
#
_entry.id   AF-A0A2N3I147-F1
#
_cell.length_a   1.000
_cell.length_b   1.000
_cell.length_c   1.000
_cell.angle_alpha   90.00
_cell.angle_beta   90.00
_cell.angle_gamma   90.00
#
_symmetry.space_group_name_H-M   'P 1'
#
loop_
_entity.id
_entity.type
_entity.pdbx_description
1 polymer ?
#
loop_
_entity_poly.entity_id
_entity_poly.type
_entity_poly.pdbx_seq_one_letter_code
_entity_poly.pdbx_strand_id
1 'polypeptide(L)'
;MEVESPKNTHLYAWGASNLDMKYVKLVFSPVTLASKSRTIELYDTLCIAHHDYFHSEGKDPMVSVLKLSPAIIVQDGQTMVEKNWKVTDLSRQNVEPTAVPVSTEDEEEQEESQPVITEMYYESLDGVIWNNWLDHGEFILCVKSQNAVGKSFSSNLNFPNRIIEYQGNELVNNKLENIAINSNEMKIKLKSKLKTKKNRL
;
A
#
# COMPACT_ATOMS: atom_id res chain seq x y z
N MET A 1 -19.84 1.52 24.49
CA MET A 1 -18.76 0.87 25.27
C MET A 1 -18.23 1.90 26.23
N GLU A 2 -17.99 1.52 27.48
CA GLU A 2 -17.42 2.39 28.50
C GLU A 2 -16.08 1.81 28.92
N VAL A 3 -15.05 2.64 28.99
CA VAL A 3 -13.69 2.26 29.40
C VAL A 3 -13.15 3.30 30.37
N GLU A 4 -12.27 2.89 31.26
CA GLU A 4 -11.48 3.84 32.05
C GLU A 4 -10.74 4.78 31.10
N SER A 5 -10.87 6.10 31.33
CA SER A 5 -10.30 7.08 30.42
C SER A 5 -8.77 7.01 30.46
N PRO A 6 -8.11 6.59 29.38
CA PRO A 6 -6.67 6.49 29.37
C PRO A 6 -6.06 7.90 29.32
N LYS A 7 -4.82 8.05 29.81
CA LYS A 7 -4.03 9.28 29.57
C LYS A 7 -3.68 9.49 28.09
N ASN A 8 -3.88 8.46 27.26
CA ASN A 8 -3.55 8.46 25.85
C ASN A 8 -4.71 9.03 25.01
N THR A 9 -4.39 9.93 24.08
CA THR A 9 -5.35 10.63 23.22
C THR A 9 -5.83 9.83 22.00
N HIS A 10 -5.41 8.57 21.80
CA HIS A 10 -5.81 7.79 20.62
C HIS A 10 -7.32 7.58 20.50
N LEU A 11 -8.03 7.35 21.59
CA LEU A 11 -9.49 7.18 21.56
C LEU A 11 -10.20 8.48 21.18
N TYR A 12 -9.71 9.60 21.69
CA TYR A 12 -10.17 10.92 21.32
C TYR A 12 -9.91 11.22 19.83
N ALA A 13 -8.69 10.95 19.35
CA ALA A 13 -8.32 11.14 17.95
C ALA A 13 -9.19 10.29 17.01
N TRP A 14 -9.51 9.06 17.42
CA TRP A 14 -10.39 8.19 16.67
C TRP A 14 -11.83 8.71 16.65
N GLY A 15 -12.37 9.19 17.78
CA GLY A 15 -13.70 9.81 17.83
C GLY A 15 -13.81 11.14 17.08
N ALA A 16 -12.69 11.83 16.85
CA ALA A 16 -12.64 13.04 16.03
C ALA A 16 -12.49 12.76 14.52
N SER A 17 -12.17 11.51 14.15
CA SER A 17 -11.98 11.12 12.74
C SER A 17 -13.25 10.51 12.16
N ASN A 18 -13.70 11.05 11.03
CA ASN A 18 -14.92 10.59 10.37
C ASN A 18 -14.71 9.38 9.44
N LEU A 19 -13.47 9.05 9.09
CA LEU A 19 -13.13 8.06 8.06
C LEU A 19 -12.19 6.95 8.55
N ASP A 20 -11.68 7.07 9.78
CA ASP A 20 -10.73 6.11 10.33
C ASP A 20 -11.47 4.87 10.84
N MET A 21 -11.45 3.82 10.01
CA MET A 21 -12.00 2.52 10.34
C MET A 21 -10.96 1.67 11.06
N LYS A 22 -11.36 1.04 12.16
CA LYS A 22 -10.50 0.16 12.94
C LYS A 22 -11.12 -1.22 13.14
N TYR A 23 -10.24 -2.18 13.36
CA TYR A 23 -10.61 -3.48 13.90
C TYR A 23 -10.70 -3.41 15.42
N VAL A 24 -11.79 -3.91 16.00
CA VAL A 24 -11.99 -3.95 17.46
C VAL A 24 -12.31 -5.38 17.89
N LYS A 25 -11.55 -5.89 18.85
CA LYS A 25 -11.77 -7.19 19.48
C LYS A 25 -12.16 -7.01 20.93
N LEU A 26 -13.36 -7.46 21.28
CA LEU A 26 -13.87 -7.49 22.64
C LEU A 26 -13.75 -8.91 23.17
N VAL A 27 -12.95 -9.10 24.22
CA VAL A 27 -12.75 -10.39 24.87
C VAL A 27 -13.42 -10.37 26.23
N PHE A 28 -14.42 -11.21 26.41
CA PHE A 28 -15.12 -11.41 27.68
C PHE A 28 -14.52 -12.64 28.36
N SER A 29 -13.61 -12.39 29.31
CA SER A 29 -13.01 -13.45 30.11
C SER A 29 -13.93 -13.84 31.27
N PRO A 30 -14.12 -15.14 31.53
CA PRO A 30 -14.93 -15.60 32.65
C PRO A 30 -14.24 -15.27 33.97
N VAL A 31 -15.02 -14.88 34.99
CA VAL A 31 -14.51 -14.60 36.34
C VAL A 31 -14.22 -15.90 37.11
N THR A 32 -14.86 -17.01 36.70
CA THR A 32 -14.71 -18.33 37.32
C THR A 32 -14.14 -19.33 36.31
N LEU A 33 -13.36 -20.30 36.80
CA LEU A 33 -12.62 -21.26 35.97
C LEU A 33 -13.48 -22.17 35.07
N ALA A 34 -14.80 -22.20 35.28
CA ALA A 34 -15.73 -23.15 34.65
C ALA A 34 -16.54 -22.59 33.47
N SER A 35 -16.42 -21.30 33.16
CA SER A 35 -17.17 -20.67 32.06
C SER A 35 -16.30 -20.47 30.82
N LYS A 36 -16.91 -20.45 29.64
CA LYS A 36 -16.21 -20.19 28.37
C LYS A 36 -16.04 -18.69 28.17
N SER A 37 -14.90 -18.27 27.65
CA SER A 37 -14.73 -16.91 27.17
C SER A 37 -15.58 -16.69 25.92
N ARG A 38 -16.06 -15.46 25.77
CA ARG A 38 -16.76 -15.00 24.57
C ARG A 38 -15.93 -13.94 23.88
N THR A 39 -15.85 -14.00 22.56
CA THR A 39 -15.17 -12.99 21.75
C THR A 39 -16.16 -12.36 20.78
N ILE A 40 -16.14 -11.03 20.71
CA ILE A 40 -16.85 -10.27 19.69
C ILE A 40 -15.80 -9.51 18.89
N GLU A 41 -15.76 -9.73 17.59
CA GLU A 41 -14.84 -9.09 16.66
C GLU A 41 -15.65 -8.16 15.73
N LEU A 42 -15.19 -6.92 15.65
CA LEU A 42 -15.85 -5.85 14.91
C LEU A 42 -14.90 -5.39 13.80
N TYR A 43 -15.31 -5.61 12.56
CA TYR A 43 -14.52 -5.21 11.38
C TYR A 43 -15.09 -3.92 10.79
N ASP A 44 -14.19 -3.14 10.16
CA ASP A 44 -14.49 -1.84 9.54
C ASP A 44 -15.30 -0.93 10.47
N THR A 45 -14.79 -0.73 11.69
CA THR A 45 -15.53 -0.04 12.75
C THR A 45 -15.19 1.45 12.74
N LEU A 46 -16.22 2.28 12.65
CA LEU A 46 -16.11 3.72 12.85
C LEU A 46 -16.46 4.09 14.30
N CYS A 47 -15.72 5.05 14.87
CA CYS A 47 -16.12 5.71 16.10
C CYS A 47 -17.05 6.88 15.77
N ILE A 48 -18.35 6.71 16.03
CA ILE A 48 -19.37 7.72 15.68
C ILE A 48 -19.62 8.74 16.80
N ALA A 49 -19.18 8.44 18.03
CA ALA A 49 -19.16 9.40 19.12
C ALA A 49 -18.16 8.98 20.19
N HIS A 50 -17.49 9.97 20.77
CA HIS A 50 -16.59 9.84 21.92
C HIS A 50 -16.94 10.93 22.92
N HIS A 51 -17.07 10.57 24.20
CA HIS A 51 -17.27 11.52 25.28
C HIS A 51 -16.58 11.07 26.56
N ASP A 52 -15.88 11.99 27.21
CA ASP A 52 -15.25 11.74 28.50
C ASP A 52 -16.11 12.33 29.62
N TYR A 53 -16.49 11.49 30.57
CA TYR A 53 -17.22 11.90 31.76
C TYR A 53 -16.28 11.91 32.97
N PHE A 54 -16.34 12.99 33.73
CA PHE A 54 -15.67 13.10 35.02
C PHE A 54 -16.68 13.09 36.17
N HIS A 55 -16.47 12.21 37.14
CA HIS A 55 -17.30 12.09 38.34
C HIS A 55 -16.39 12.15 39.57
N SER A 56 -16.40 13.27 40.30
CA SER A 56 -15.52 13.49 41.45
C SER A 56 -15.74 12.52 42.62
N GLU A 57 -16.93 11.93 42.71
CA GLU A 57 -17.35 11.04 43.80
C GLU A 57 -17.37 9.56 43.37
N GLY A 58 -17.10 9.28 42.09
CA GLY A 58 -17.15 7.94 41.51
C GLY A 58 -15.93 7.10 41.86
N LYS A 59 -16.10 5.77 41.88
CA LYS A 59 -14.99 4.82 42.03
C LYS A 59 -13.98 4.95 40.87
N ASP A 60 -14.49 5.20 39.67
CA ASP A 60 -13.72 5.45 38.45
C ASP A 60 -13.98 6.92 38.04
N PRO A 61 -13.11 7.85 38.45
CA PRO A 61 -13.41 9.28 38.38
C PRO A 61 -13.42 9.82 36.95
N MET A 62 -12.82 9.11 35.99
CA MET A 62 -12.81 9.51 34.57
C MET A 62 -13.08 8.30 33.68
N VAL A 63 -14.15 8.37 32.89
CA VAL A 63 -14.63 7.29 32.02
C VAL A 63 -14.85 7.82 30.62
N SER A 64 -14.33 7.11 29.62
CA SER A 64 -14.57 7.39 28.20
C SER A 64 -15.68 6.51 27.67
N VAL A 65 -16.68 7.12 27.05
CA VAL A 65 -17.81 6.44 26.41
C VAL A 65 -17.67 6.53 24.90
N LEU A 66 -17.54 5.37 24.26
CA LEU A 66 -17.43 5.22 22.81
C LEU A 66 -18.71 4.62 22.23
N LYS A 67 -19.21 5.25 21.17
CA LYS A 67 -20.24 4.67 20.28
C LYS A 67 -19.57 4.23 19.00
N LEU A 68 -19.70 2.95 18.70
CA LEU A 68 -19.06 2.29 17.57
C LEU A 68 -20.10 1.86 16.55
N SER A 69 -19.79 2.03 15.27
CA SER A 69 -20.58 1.52 14.15
C SER A 69 -19.72 0.57 13.31
N PRO A 70 -19.80 -0.75 13.57
CA PRO A 70 -19.12 -1.75 12.75
C PRO A 70 -19.86 -2.03 11.44
N ALA A 71 -19.11 -2.40 10.40
CA ALA A 71 -19.68 -2.97 9.17
C ALA A 71 -20.00 -4.45 9.36
N ILE A 72 -19.11 -5.18 10.04
CA ILE A 72 -19.23 -6.62 10.28
C ILE A 72 -19.08 -6.92 11.76
N ILE A 73 -19.94 -7.79 12.26
CA ILE A 73 -19.91 -8.30 13.63
C ILE A 73 -19.75 -9.81 13.56
N VAL A 74 -18.65 -10.30 14.12
CA VAL A 74 -18.38 -11.73 14.30
C VAL A 74 -18.42 -12.03 15.78
N GLN A 75 -19.13 -13.08 16.18
CA GLN A 75 -19.17 -13.54 17.55
C GLN A 75 -18.72 -15.00 17.60
N ASP A 76 -17.69 -15.29 18.38
CA ASP A 76 -17.15 -16.64 18.57
C ASP A 76 -16.86 -17.38 17.23
N GLY A 77 -16.41 -16.62 16.22
CA GLY A 77 -16.13 -17.12 14.87
C GLY A 77 -17.32 -17.17 13.92
N GLN A 78 -18.54 -16.87 14.39
CA GLN A 78 -19.75 -16.82 13.58
C GLN A 78 -20.10 -15.38 13.17
N THR A 79 -20.22 -15.13 11.86
CA THR A 79 -20.69 -13.83 11.35
C THR A 79 -22.16 -13.62 11.72
N MET A 80 -22.42 -12.58 12.49
CA MET A 80 -23.75 -12.21 12.99
C MET A 80 -24.44 -11.20 12.07
N VAL A 81 -23.68 -10.18 11.65
CA VAL A 81 -24.18 -9.05 10.87
C VAL A 81 -23.10 -8.65 9.89
N GLU A 82 -23.51 -8.32 8.68
CA GLU A 82 -22.65 -7.84 7.63
C GLU A 82 -23.38 -6.77 6.80
N LYS A 83 -22.80 -5.57 6.72
CA LYS A 83 -23.37 -4.44 5.98
C LYS A 83 -22.78 -4.36 4.58
N ASN A 84 -23.53 -3.76 3.66
CA ASN A 84 -23.15 -3.62 2.25
C ASN A 84 -21.97 -2.68 2.01
N TRP A 85 -21.65 -1.78 2.95
CA TRP A 85 -20.51 -0.87 2.87
C TRP A 85 -19.24 -1.44 3.52
N LYS A 86 -19.24 -2.73 3.91
CA LYS A 86 -18.04 -3.41 4.40
C LYS A 86 -16.90 -3.30 3.37
N VAL A 87 -15.68 -3.20 3.87
CA VAL A 87 -14.46 -3.24 3.06
C VAL A 87 -13.78 -4.60 3.20
N THR A 88 -13.81 -5.17 4.41
CA THR A 88 -13.22 -6.46 4.71
C THR A 88 -14.07 -7.60 4.13
N ASP A 89 -13.44 -8.54 3.42
CA ASP A 89 -14.06 -9.81 3.03
C ASP A 89 -13.65 -10.94 4.00
N LEU A 90 -14.58 -11.37 4.84
CA LEU A 90 -14.36 -12.46 5.79
C LEU A 90 -14.28 -13.84 5.11
N SER A 91 -14.80 -14.01 3.90
CA SER A 91 -14.81 -15.29 3.21
C SER A 91 -13.41 -15.75 2.79
N ARG A 92 -12.48 -14.79 2.66
CA ARG A 92 -11.10 -15.03 2.24
C ARG A 92 -10.11 -15.20 3.40
N GLN A 93 -10.51 -14.90 4.63
CA GLN A 93 -9.64 -15.03 5.80
C GLN A 93 -9.40 -16.47 6.25
N ASN A 94 -10.29 -17.41 5.91
CA ASN A 94 -10.21 -18.82 6.35
C ASN A 94 -9.94 -19.82 5.22
N VAL A 95 -9.52 -19.34 4.04
CA VAL A 95 -9.15 -20.23 2.94
C VAL A 95 -7.67 -20.56 3.08
N GLU A 96 -7.33 -21.79 3.47
CA GLU A 96 -5.97 -22.28 3.27
C GLU A 96 -5.61 -22.12 1.79
N PRO A 97 -4.42 -21.57 1.44
CA PRO A 97 -4.06 -21.29 0.06
C PRO A 97 -4.11 -22.59 -0.72
N THR A 98 -5.22 -22.80 -1.41
CA THR A 98 -5.42 -23.98 -2.22
C THR A 98 -4.66 -23.71 -3.50
N ALA A 99 -3.53 -24.38 -3.66
CA ALA A 99 -2.82 -24.39 -4.94
C ALA A 99 -3.72 -25.11 -5.96
N VAL A 100 -4.49 -24.36 -6.74
CA VAL A 100 -5.23 -24.88 -7.89
C VAL A 100 -4.68 -24.22 -9.14
N PRO A 101 -4.38 -25.00 -10.20
CA PRO A 101 -3.64 -24.49 -11.35
C PRO A 101 -4.51 -23.51 -12.14
N VAL A 102 -3.86 -22.43 -12.56
CA VAL A 102 -4.41 -21.36 -13.40
C VAL A 102 -5.23 -21.95 -14.56
N SER A 103 -6.54 -21.79 -14.48
CA SER A 103 -7.40 -21.68 -15.65
C SER A 103 -8.10 -20.34 -15.56
N THR A 104 -7.64 -19.45 -16.43
CA THR A 104 -8.17 -18.14 -16.76
C THR A 104 -9.69 -18.14 -16.79
N GLU A 105 -10.30 -17.34 -15.94
CA GLU A 105 -11.44 -16.44 -16.19
C GLU A 105 -12.07 -16.12 -14.81
N ASP A 106 -12.00 -14.84 -14.46
CA ASP A 106 -12.70 -14.18 -13.34
C ASP A 106 -12.03 -14.24 -11.94
N GLU A 107 -10.84 -13.64 -11.83
CA GLU A 107 -10.21 -13.23 -10.56
C GLU A 107 -10.10 -11.69 -10.50
N GLU A 108 -11.01 -11.02 -9.80
CA GLU A 108 -10.77 -9.67 -9.28
C GLU A 108 -10.93 -9.68 -7.77
N GLU A 109 -9.83 -9.93 -7.08
CA GLU A 109 -9.53 -9.36 -5.77
C GLU A 109 -8.04 -9.54 -5.48
N GLN A 110 -7.33 -8.42 -5.45
CA GLN A 110 -6.12 -8.11 -4.71
C GLN A 110 -5.72 -6.72 -5.20
N GLU A 111 -6.09 -5.64 -4.50
CA GLU A 111 -5.26 -4.43 -4.57
C GLU A 111 -4.02 -4.67 -3.70
N GLU A 112 -3.20 -5.64 -4.11
CA GLU A 112 -1.77 -5.36 -4.17
C GLU A 112 -1.66 -4.15 -5.08
N SER A 113 -1.54 -2.95 -4.48
CA SER A 113 -1.35 -1.70 -5.21
C SER A 113 -0.36 -1.96 -6.34
N GLN A 114 -0.88 -1.97 -7.58
CA GLN A 114 -0.17 -2.55 -8.71
C GLN A 114 1.22 -1.89 -8.84
N PRO A 115 2.22 -2.61 -9.35
CA PRO A 115 3.54 -2.02 -9.59
C PRO A 115 3.40 -0.91 -10.62
N VAL A 116 3.38 0.34 -10.16
CA VAL A 116 3.24 1.50 -11.04
C VAL A 116 4.58 2.24 -11.08
N ILE A 117 5.07 2.48 -12.29
CA ILE A 117 6.15 3.44 -12.51
C ILE A 117 5.50 4.82 -12.44
N THR A 118 5.73 5.52 -11.33
CA THR A 118 5.13 6.81 -11.03
C THR A 118 5.75 7.93 -11.86
N GLU A 119 7.07 7.87 -12.08
CA GLU A 119 7.80 8.92 -12.78
C GLU A 119 9.06 8.38 -13.46
N MET A 120 9.36 8.89 -14.66
CA MET A 120 10.61 8.65 -15.37
C MET A 120 11.15 9.97 -15.90
N TYR A 121 12.35 10.33 -15.50
CA TYR A 121 13.03 11.55 -15.97
C TYR A 121 14.53 11.34 -16.12
N TYR A 122 15.18 12.26 -16.82
CA TYR A 122 16.62 12.22 -17.08
C TYR A 122 17.32 13.30 -16.25
N GLU A 123 18.45 12.96 -15.64
CA GLU A 123 19.33 13.90 -14.95
C GLU A 123 20.78 13.78 -15.45
N SER A 124 21.54 14.88 -15.39
CA SER A 124 22.98 14.88 -15.60
C SER A 124 23.71 14.17 -14.45
N LEU A 125 25.01 13.87 -14.62
CA LEU A 125 25.84 13.35 -13.54
C LEU A 125 25.93 14.30 -12.33
N ASP A 126 25.71 15.59 -12.55
CA ASP A 126 25.69 16.62 -11.50
C ASP A 126 24.31 16.80 -10.85
N GLY A 127 23.31 15.96 -11.21
CA GLY A 127 21.98 15.96 -10.62
C GLY A 127 21.01 17.01 -11.19
N VAL A 128 21.32 17.61 -12.34
CA VAL A 128 20.44 18.59 -13.00
C VAL A 128 19.44 17.85 -13.89
N ILE A 129 18.14 18.06 -13.64
CA ILE A 129 17.06 17.46 -14.43
C ILE A 129 17.01 18.08 -15.83
N TRP A 130 16.96 17.25 -16.87
CA TRP A 130 16.90 17.69 -18.26
C TRP A 130 15.47 17.77 -18.78
N ASN A 131 15.04 18.98 -19.11
CA ASN A 131 13.66 19.24 -19.53
C ASN A 131 13.43 19.23 -21.05
N ASN A 132 14.47 19.20 -21.89
CA ASN A 132 14.24 19.31 -23.34
C ASN A 132 15.26 18.64 -24.26
N TRP A 133 16.52 18.44 -23.87
CA TRP A 133 17.52 17.80 -24.74
C TRP A 133 18.59 17.09 -23.91
N LEU A 134 18.82 15.82 -24.21
CA LEU A 134 19.96 15.05 -23.69
C LEU A 134 21.20 15.52 -24.46
N ASP A 135 22.36 15.78 -23.84
CA ASP A 135 23.62 16.02 -24.57
C ASP A 135 24.37 14.71 -24.87
N HIS A 136 25.46 14.76 -25.64
CA HIS A 136 26.32 13.59 -25.86
C HIS A 136 27.10 13.29 -24.57
N GLY A 137 27.24 12.00 -24.23
CA GLY A 137 27.94 11.59 -23.01
C GLY A 137 27.09 10.77 -22.06
N GLU A 138 27.51 10.74 -20.80
CA GLU A 138 26.89 9.95 -19.74
C GLU A 138 25.74 10.72 -19.07
N PHE A 139 24.67 9.99 -18.75
CA PHE A 139 23.48 10.54 -18.12
C PHE A 139 22.79 9.50 -17.25
N ILE A 140 21.85 9.94 -16.43
CA ILE A 140 21.12 9.08 -15.51
C ILE A 140 19.64 9.12 -15.86
N LEU A 141 19.03 7.94 -16.01
CA LEU A 141 17.59 7.76 -16.03
C LEU A 141 17.15 7.45 -14.60
N CYS A 142 16.34 8.34 -14.04
CA CYS A 142 15.71 8.18 -12.74
C CYS A 142 14.31 7.58 -12.93
N VAL A 143 14.07 6.45 -12.27
CA VAL A 143 12.81 5.72 -12.30
C VAL A 143 12.26 5.69 -10.90
N LYS A 144 11.14 6.37 -10.67
CA LYS A 144 10.39 6.27 -9.42
C LYS A 144 9.26 5.27 -9.63
N SER A 145 9.14 4.34 -8.71
CA SER A 145 8.15 3.28 -8.75
C SER A 145 7.57 3.03 -7.38
N GLN A 146 6.30 2.61 -7.36
CA GLN A 146 5.58 2.23 -6.15
C GLN A 146 5.21 0.74 -6.27
N ASN A 147 5.58 -0.05 -5.26
CA ASN A 147 5.32 -1.50 -5.20
C ASN A 147 5.86 -2.30 -6.40
N ALA A 148 6.89 -1.80 -7.06
CA ALA A 148 7.51 -2.45 -8.22
C ALA A 148 8.88 -3.09 -7.92
N VAL A 149 9.36 -3.02 -6.67
CA VAL A 149 10.62 -3.64 -6.23
C VAL A 149 10.54 -5.15 -6.43
N GLY A 150 11.54 -5.72 -7.11
CA GLY A 150 11.60 -7.13 -7.49
C GLY A 150 10.97 -7.45 -8.86
N LYS A 151 10.28 -6.49 -9.50
CA LYS A 151 9.74 -6.64 -10.86
C LYS A 151 10.69 -6.03 -11.89
N SER A 152 10.56 -6.45 -13.14
CA SER A 152 11.34 -5.91 -14.26
C SER A 152 10.51 -4.96 -15.11
N PHE A 153 11.10 -3.86 -15.57
CA PHE A 153 10.45 -2.96 -16.52
C PHE A 153 11.20 -2.88 -17.85
N SER A 154 10.45 -2.54 -18.89
CA SER A 154 11.00 -2.24 -20.21
C SER A 154 10.52 -0.85 -20.62
N SER A 155 11.42 0.00 -21.10
CA SER A 155 11.10 1.37 -21.49
C SER A 155 11.83 1.76 -22.77
N ASN A 156 11.12 2.44 -23.67
CA ASN A 156 11.69 2.99 -24.89
C ASN A 156 12.11 4.44 -24.62
N LEU A 157 13.41 4.72 -24.75
CA LEU A 157 13.98 6.02 -24.45
C LEU A 157 13.73 7.05 -25.58
N ASN A 158 13.17 6.62 -26.72
CA ASN A 158 12.69 7.46 -27.84
C ASN A 158 13.67 8.58 -28.29
N PHE A 159 14.96 8.25 -28.41
CA PHE A 159 15.95 9.17 -28.96
C PHE A 159 16.29 8.81 -30.43
N PRO A 160 15.58 9.35 -31.43
CA PRO A 160 15.65 8.87 -32.83
C PRO A 160 17.04 9.01 -33.48
N ASN A 161 17.83 10.01 -33.08
CA ASN A 161 19.14 10.33 -33.68
C ASN A 161 20.35 9.83 -32.86
N ARG A 162 20.12 8.99 -31.84
CA ARG A 162 21.15 8.57 -30.90
C ARG A 162 21.22 7.05 -30.77
N ILE A 163 22.37 6.58 -30.35
CA ILE A 163 22.62 5.22 -29.90
C ILE A 163 22.87 5.30 -28.40
N ILE A 164 22.10 4.56 -27.61
CA ILE A 164 22.22 4.54 -26.16
C ILE A 164 22.90 3.25 -25.74
N GLU A 165 23.88 3.36 -24.86
CA GLU A 165 24.60 2.26 -24.25
C GLU A 165 24.18 2.12 -22.79
N TYR A 166 23.93 0.88 -22.38
CA TYR A 166 23.70 0.48 -20.99
C TYR A 166 24.75 -0.56 -20.61
N GLN A 167 25.51 -0.30 -19.53
CA GLN A 167 26.59 -1.18 -19.06
C GLN A 167 27.61 -1.58 -20.15
N GLY A 168 27.85 -0.70 -21.12
CA GLY A 168 28.79 -0.94 -22.22
C GLY A 168 28.20 -1.66 -23.45
N ASN A 169 26.93 -2.04 -23.41
CA ASN A 169 26.22 -2.66 -24.54
C ASN A 169 25.28 -1.66 -25.21
N GLU A 170 25.28 -1.60 -26.54
CA GLU A 170 24.35 -0.78 -27.32
C GLU A 170 22.93 -1.35 -27.22
N LEU A 171 21.96 -0.49 -26.87
CA LEU A 171 20.55 -0.86 -26.80
C LEU A 171 19.94 -0.93 -28.20
N VAL A 172 19.32 -2.07 -28.51
CA VAL A 172 18.57 -2.23 -29.75
C VAL A 172 17.39 -1.26 -29.75
N ASN A 173 17.33 -0.39 -30.76
CA ASN A 173 16.31 0.65 -30.88
C ASN A 173 16.14 1.56 -29.65
N ASN A 174 17.20 1.74 -28.85
CA ASN A 174 17.17 2.54 -27.62
C ASN A 174 16.11 2.08 -26.61
N LYS A 175 15.80 0.78 -26.60
CA LYS A 175 14.86 0.17 -25.67
C LYS A 175 15.63 -0.52 -24.55
N LEU A 176 15.30 -0.17 -23.31
CA LEU A 176 15.65 -0.94 -22.13
C LEU A 176 14.65 -2.08 -22.00
N GLU A 177 15.14 -3.30 -21.85
CA GLU A 177 14.30 -4.49 -21.67
C GLU A 177 14.68 -5.21 -20.39
N ASN A 178 13.67 -5.67 -19.65
CA ASN A 178 13.81 -6.49 -18.45
C ASN A 178 14.77 -5.95 -17.36
N ILE A 179 14.76 -4.62 -17.13
CA ILE A 179 15.55 -4.02 -16.06
C ILE A 179 14.88 -4.28 -14.72
N ALA A 180 15.54 -5.02 -13.83
CA ALA A 180 15.06 -5.30 -12.49
C ALA A 180 15.04 -4.04 -11.61
N ILE A 181 13.88 -3.73 -11.03
CA ILE A 181 13.68 -2.62 -10.10
C ILE A 181 14.11 -3.10 -8.71
N ASN A 182 15.16 -2.49 -8.17
CA ASN A 182 15.73 -2.86 -6.87
C ASN A 182 15.30 -1.91 -5.72
N SER A 183 14.79 -0.73 -6.04
CA SER A 183 14.35 0.29 -5.09
C SER A 183 13.22 1.14 -5.67
N ASN A 184 12.43 1.76 -4.78
CA ASN A 184 11.35 2.68 -5.16
C ASN A 184 11.87 3.89 -5.96
N GLU A 185 13.14 4.26 -5.76
CA GLU A 185 13.84 5.23 -6.59
C GLU A 185 15.11 4.57 -7.13
N MET A 186 15.15 4.31 -8.44
CA MET A 186 16.26 3.66 -9.13
C MET A 186 16.93 4.64 -10.07
N LYS A 187 18.26 4.66 -10.06
CA LYS A 187 19.08 5.48 -10.97
C LYS A 187 19.87 4.60 -11.92
N ILE A 188 19.66 4.78 -13.22
CA ILE A 188 20.26 3.98 -14.29
C ILE A 188 21.22 4.85 -15.08
N LYS A 189 22.52 4.54 -14.98
CA LYS A 189 23.55 5.23 -15.76
C LYS A 189 23.56 4.72 -17.19
N LEU A 190 23.43 5.64 -18.14
CA LEU A 190 23.37 5.41 -19.59
C LEU A 190 24.38 6.30 -20.30
N LYS A 191 24.76 5.93 -21.51
CA LYS A 191 25.67 6.73 -22.35
C LYS A 191 25.08 6.92 -23.73
N SER A 192 25.05 8.16 -24.22
CA SER A 192 24.48 8.52 -25.51
C SER A 192 25.56 8.89 -26.52
N LYS A 193 25.52 8.27 -27.71
CA LYS A 193 26.37 8.56 -28.89
C LYS A 193 25.53 9.00 -30.08
N LEU A 194 26.09 9.81 -30.99
CA LEU A 194 25.45 10.16 -32.27
C LEU A 194 25.37 8.94 -33.19
N LYS A 195 24.24 8.75 -33.86
CA LYS A 195 24.18 7.86 -35.03
C LYS A 195 25.09 8.42 -36.12
N THR A 196 26.22 7.77 -36.37
CA THR A 196 27.07 8.12 -37.52
C THR A 196 26.31 7.80 -38.80
N LYS A 197 26.08 8.81 -39.65
CA LYS A 197 25.53 8.59 -40.99
C LYS A 197 26.52 7.72 -41.76
N LYS A 198 26.17 6.47 -42.07
CA LYS A 198 26.87 5.71 -43.11
C LYS A 198 26.62 6.43 -44.44
N ASN A 199 27.67 7.04 -44.99
CA ASN A 199 27.67 7.51 -46.38
C ASN A 199 27.32 6.31 -47.27
N ARG A 200 26.21 6.42 -48.02
CA ARG A 200 25.92 5.54 -49.15
C ARG A 200 26.90 5.90 -50.26
N LEU A 201 27.86 5.01 -50.53
CA LEU A 201 28.54 4.88 -51.82
C LEU A 201 27.63 4.08 -52.76
#